data_AF-J9DS65-F1
#
_entry.id   AF-J9DS65-F1
#
_cell.length_a   1.000
_cell.length_b   1.000
_cell.length_c   1.000
_cell.angle_alpha   90.00
_cell.angle_beta   90.00
_cell.angle_gamma   90.00
#
_symmetry.space_group_name_H-M   'P 1'
#
loop_
_entity.id
_entity.type
_entity.pdbx_description
1 polymer ?
#
loop_
_entity_poly.entity_id
_entity_poly.type
_entity_poly.pdbx_seq_one_letter_code
_entity_poly.pdbx_strand_id
1 'polypeptide(L)'
;MRRMSIVEEEDGFGEKRINMAHLCIVGSHAVNGVAALHSDLLKKTVFKDFHEFFPDRFQNKTNGITPRRWLLLSNPSLADVICEKIGEDWITDLDKLQELKKFTNDLGFLDAIRRVKQENKMRVAQYLEDEYNVKVNPSSIFDIHVRRFPSFLFHC
;
A
#
# COMPACT_ATOMS: atom_id res chain seq x y z
N MET A 1 23.15 9.40 28.70
CA MET A 1 21.96 10.26 28.81
C MET A 1 21.56 11.01 27.52
N ARG A 2 22.40 11.10 26.47
CA ARG A 2 22.06 11.85 25.23
C ARG A 2 21.11 11.13 24.25
N ARG A 3 21.00 9.81 24.31
CA ARG A 3 20.34 8.98 23.26
C ARG A 3 18.80 9.10 23.17
N MET A 4 18.14 9.62 24.20
CA MET A 4 16.69 9.88 24.21
C MET A 4 16.37 11.37 24.41
N SER A 5 17.34 12.26 24.18
CA SER A 5 17.14 13.70 24.33
C SER A 5 16.21 14.23 23.24
N ILE A 6 15.24 15.05 23.62
CA ILE A 6 14.39 15.79 22.66
C ILE A 6 15.19 16.93 22.00
N VAL A 7 16.16 17.49 22.71
CA VAL A 7 17.04 18.54 22.21
C VAL A 7 18.32 17.90 21.69
N GLU A 8 18.62 18.16 20.42
CA GLU A 8 19.89 17.82 19.77
C GLU A 8 20.84 19.00 19.94
N GLU A 9 21.91 18.77 20.69
CA GLU A 9 22.94 19.76 20.99
C GLU A 9 24.10 19.58 20.00
N GLU A 10 24.39 20.61 19.19
CA GLU A 10 25.54 20.74 18.26
C GLU A 10 26.10 19.42 17.67
N ASP A 11 25.30 18.73 16.86
CA ASP A 11 25.77 17.61 16.06
C ASP A 11 26.28 18.12 14.70
N GLY A 12 27.54 18.55 14.62
CA GLY A 12 28.29 18.79 13.37
C GLY A 12 27.83 19.93 12.44
N PHE A 13 26.64 20.49 12.63
CA PHE A 13 26.04 21.57 11.82
C PHE A 13 25.93 22.92 12.55
N GLY A 14 26.42 23.02 13.80
CA GLY A 14 26.58 24.29 14.53
C GLY A 14 25.29 24.93 15.09
N GLU A 15 24.15 24.26 15.02
CA GLU A 15 22.86 24.80 15.49
C GLU A 15 22.12 23.80 16.38
N LYS A 16 21.47 24.30 17.44
CA LYS A 16 20.57 23.52 18.30
C LYS A 16 19.28 23.18 17.56
N ARG A 17 18.84 21.93 17.65
CA ARG A 17 17.64 21.43 16.96
C ARG A 17 16.76 20.59 17.88
N ILE A 18 15.49 20.43 17.50
CA ILE A 18 14.53 19.58 18.20
C ILE A 18 14.33 18.29 17.41
N ASN A 19 14.57 17.16 18.05
CA ASN A 19 14.24 15.86 17.50
C ASN A 19 12.72 15.63 17.59
N MET A 20 12.04 15.91 16.48
CA MET A 20 10.58 15.77 16.40
C MET A 20 10.12 14.33 16.63
N ALA A 21 10.92 13.33 16.25
CA ALA A 21 10.56 11.93 16.48
C ALA A 21 10.54 11.60 17.98
N HIS A 22 11.57 12.02 18.73
CA HIS A 22 11.62 11.85 20.19
C HIS A 22 10.50 12.62 20.88
N LEU A 23 10.24 13.87 20.47
CA LEU A 23 9.12 14.67 21.00
C LEU A 23 7.78 13.97 20.79
N CYS A 24 7.52 13.45 19.58
CA CYS A 24 6.30 12.73 19.27
C CYS A 24 6.15 11.44 20.11
N ILE A 25 7.24 10.69 20.32
CA ILE A 25 7.21 9.47 21.13
C ILE A 25 6.89 9.78 22.60
N VAL A 26 7.54 10.80 23.16
CA VAL A 26 7.33 11.21 24.55
C VAL A 26 5.90 11.75 24.75
N GLY A 27 5.41 12.57 23.81
CA GLY A 27 4.08 13.19 23.88
C GLY A 27 2.91 12.28 23.49
N SER A 28 3.17 11.09 22.95
CA SER A 28 2.12 10.17 22.48
C SER A 28 1.90 9.00 23.43
N HIS A 29 0.64 8.58 23.54
CA HIS A 29 0.25 7.36 24.27
C HIS A 29 0.46 6.09 23.44
N ALA A 30 0.51 6.21 22.11
CA ALA A 30 0.74 5.11 21.18
C ALA A 30 1.55 5.57 19.97
N VAL A 31 2.47 4.73 19.52
CA VAL A 31 3.33 4.92 18.34
C VAL A 31 3.21 3.68 17.46
N ASN A 32 2.90 3.86 16.18
CA ASN A 32 2.59 2.74 15.29
C ASN A 32 3.50 2.72 14.07
N GLY A 33 4.04 1.55 13.74
CA GLY A 33 4.54 1.30 12.39
C GLY A 33 3.42 0.85 11.46
N VAL A 34 3.69 0.92 10.16
CA VAL A 34 2.72 0.69 9.07
C VAL A 34 2.79 -0.70 8.43
N ALA A 35 3.72 -1.54 8.90
CA ALA A 35 3.89 -2.93 8.49
C ALA A 35 4.61 -3.70 9.61
N ALA A 36 4.35 -4.99 9.76
CA ALA A 36 4.89 -5.78 10.88
C ALA A 36 6.43 -5.73 10.97
N LEU A 37 7.13 -5.99 9.87
CA LEU A 37 8.58 -5.92 9.81
C LEU A 37 9.11 -4.50 10.09
N HIS A 38 8.41 -3.48 9.60
CA HIS A 38 8.77 -2.10 9.84
C HIS A 38 8.62 -1.74 11.33
N SER A 39 7.51 -2.13 11.96
CA SER A 39 7.27 -1.95 13.38
C SER A 39 8.33 -2.67 14.23
N ASP A 40 8.70 -3.90 13.87
CA ASP A 40 9.75 -4.65 14.56
C ASP A 40 11.13 -3.98 14.44
N LEU A 41 11.45 -3.45 13.26
CA LEU A 41 12.69 -2.72 13.05
C LEU A 41 12.72 -1.45 13.92
N LEU A 42 11.63 -0.69 13.96
CA LEU A 42 11.53 0.50 14.83
C LEU A 42 11.78 0.15 16.31
N LYS A 43 11.20 -0.95 16.79
CA LYS A 43 11.38 -1.43 18.18
C LYS A 43 12.80 -1.90 18.48
N LYS A 44 13.47 -2.53 17.51
CA LYS A 44 14.79 -3.18 17.73
C LYS A 44 15.97 -2.25 17.47
N THR A 45 15.84 -1.27 16.59
CA THR A 45 16.96 -0.44 16.15
C THR A 45 16.72 1.04 16.46
N VAL A 46 15.78 1.67 15.75
CA VAL A 46 15.63 3.13 15.73
C VAL A 46 15.18 3.70 17.07
N PHE A 47 14.20 3.07 17.72
CA PHE A 47 13.61 3.53 18.97
C PHE A 47 13.73 2.51 20.10
N LYS A 48 14.80 1.70 20.07
CA LYS A 48 15.05 0.65 21.06
C LYS A 48 14.96 1.16 22.49
N ASP A 49 15.66 2.25 22.79
CA ASP A 49 15.74 2.81 24.15
C ASP A 49 14.34 3.31 24.61
N PHE A 50 13.54 3.88 23.71
CA PHE A 50 12.15 4.27 24.01
C PHE A 50 11.21 3.09 24.16
N HIS A 51 11.40 2.02 23.39
CA HIS A 51 10.63 0.79 23.52
C HIS A 51 10.94 0.06 24.83
N GLU A 52 12.19 0.04 25.27
CA GLU A 52 12.57 -0.51 26.58
C GLU A 52 11.95 0.29 27.74
N PHE A 53 11.84 1.62 27.60
CA PHE A 53 11.24 2.48 28.61
C PHE A 53 9.70 2.47 28.59
N PHE A 54 9.09 2.36 27.40
CA PHE A 54 7.64 2.36 27.19
C PHE A 54 7.20 1.19 26.28
N PRO A 55 7.29 -0.07 26.76
CA PRO A 55 7.05 -1.24 25.92
C PRO A 55 5.64 -1.30 25.34
N ASP A 56 4.63 -0.88 26.13
CA ASP A 56 3.22 -0.98 25.74
C ASP A 56 2.77 0.07 24.72
N ARG A 57 3.59 1.10 24.45
CA ARG A 57 3.22 2.19 23.54
C ARG A 57 3.43 1.86 22.07
N PHE A 58 4.25 0.88 21.73
CA PHE A 58 4.58 0.59 20.34
C PHE A 58 3.70 -0.52 19.75
N GLN A 59 2.85 -0.17 18.79
CA GLN A 59 1.94 -1.09 18.13
C GLN A 59 2.20 -1.14 16.61
N ASN A 60 1.49 -2.03 15.92
CA ASN A 60 1.53 -2.15 14.47
C ASN A 60 0.14 -1.97 13.90
N LYS A 61 0.01 -1.11 12.89
CA LYS A 61 -1.20 -0.96 12.10
C LYS A 61 -0.83 -1.09 10.62
N THR A 62 -1.00 -2.29 10.08
CA THR A 62 -0.68 -2.55 8.67
C THR A 62 -1.56 -1.70 7.76
N ASN A 63 -0.96 -1.02 6.78
CA ASN A 63 -1.70 -0.21 5.83
C ASN A 63 -2.73 -1.07 5.06
N GLY A 64 -3.89 -0.47 4.81
CA GLY A 64 -4.94 -1.03 3.97
C GLY A 64 -5.36 -0.06 2.88
N ILE A 65 -6.02 -0.56 1.84
CA ILE A 65 -6.68 0.24 0.81
C ILE A 65 -8.19 0.02 0.89
N THR A 66 -8.98 1.04 0.58
CA THR A 66 -10.44 0.89 0.55
C THR A 66 -10.89 0.16 -0.72
N PRO A 67 -11.64 -0.96 -0.61
CA PRO A 67 -12.08 -1.72 -1.78
C PRO A 67 -13.11 -0.96 -2.62
N ARG A 68 -13.82 0.00 -2.00
CA ARG A 68 -14.81 0.84 -2.68
C ARG A 68 -14.18 1.65 -3.81
N ARG A 69 -13.06 2.32 -3.55
CA ARG A 69 -12.37 3.13 -4.56
C ARG A 69 -11.49 2.28 -5.47
N TRP A 70 -10.77 1.31 -4.88
CA TRP A 70 -9.70 0.59 -5.58
C TRP A 70 -10.15 -0.66 -6.34
N LEU A 71 -11.40 -1.10 -6.16
CA LEU A 71 -11.97 -2.21 -6.92
C LEU A 71 -13.36 -1.86 -7.47
N LEU A 72 -14.32 -1.49 -6.60
CA LEU A 72 -15.71 -1.28 -7.01
C LEU A 72 -15.86 -0.12 -8.02
N LEU A 73 -15.33 1.07 -7.68
CA LEU A 73 -15.45 2.26 -8.53
C LEU A 73 -14.41 2.31 -9.66
N SER A 74 -13.21 1.78 -9.42
CA SER A 74 -12.12 1.80 -10.42
C SER A 74 -12.33 0.78 -11.53
N ASN A 75 -13.04 -0.32 -11.25
CA ASN A 75 -13.24 -1.42 -12.19
C ASN A 75 -14.64 -2.04 -12.02
N PRO A 76 -15.70 -1.29 -12.36
CA PRO A 76 -17.08 -1.73 -12.18
C PRO A 76 -17.36 -3.05 -12.91
N SER A 77 -16.83 -3.21 -14.13
CA SER A 77 -17.00 -4.46 -14.90
C SER A 77 -16.42 -5.69 -14.20
N LEU A 78 -15.33 -5.55 -13.44
CA LEU A 78 -14.79 -6.65 -12.63
C LEU A 78 -15.62 -6.84 -11.36
N ALA A 79 -16.06 -5.75 -10.74
CA ALA A 79 -16.91 -5.80 -9.56
C ALA A 79 -18.22 -6.56 -9.85
N ASP A 80 -18.86 -6.31 -10.99
CA ASP A 80 -20.07 -7.01 -11.43
C ASP A 80 -19.84 -8.52 -11.55
N VAL A 81 -18.74 -8.94 -12.20
CA VAL A 81 -18.37 -10.36 -12.35
C VAL A 81 -18.12 -11.02 -10.99
N ILE A 82 -17.57 -10.29 -10.02
CA ILE A 82 -17.39 -10.78 -8.65
C ILE A 82 -18.76 -10.89 -7.95
N CYS A 83 -19.60 -9.86 -8.06
CA CYS A 83 -20.92 -9.83 -7.45
C CYS A 83 -21.84 -10.94 -7.96
N GLU A 84 -21.76 -11.28 -9.26
CA GLU A 84 -22.50 -12.42 -9.84
C GLU A 84 -22.13 -13.77 -9.19
N LYS A 85 -20.91 -13.93 -8.69
CA LYS A 85 -20.43 -15.20 -8.13
C LYS A 85 -20.59 -15.31 -6.62
N ILE A 86 -20.36 -14.22 -5.89
CA ILE A 86 -20.30 -14.24 -4.40
C ILE A 86 -21.20 -13.20 -3.74
N GLY A 87 -22.01 -12.45 -4.49
CA GLY A 87 -22.87 -11.37 -3.98
C GLY A 87 -22.11 -10.06 -3.72
N GLU A 88 -22.78 -9.07 -3.13
CA GLU A 88 -22.24 -7.72 -2.92
C GLU A 88 -21.56 -7.51 -1.56
N ASP A 89 -21.68 -8.48 -0.65
CA ASP A 89 -21.21 -8.32 0.74
C ASP A 89 -19.70 -8.02 0.84
N TRP A 90 -18.91 -8.47 -0.15
CA TRP A 90 -17.46 -8.25 -0.19
C TRP A 90 -17.06 -6.77 -0.25
N ILE A 91 -17.98 -5.88 -0.66
CA ILE A 91 -17.76 -4.43 -0.71
C ILE A 91 -17.53 -3.87 0.71
N THR A 92 -18.16 -4.48 1.71
CA THR A 92 -18.04 -4.10 3.13
C THR A 92 -17.13 -5.03 3.92
N ASP A 93 -17.05 -6.30 3.51
CA ASP A 93 -16.24 -7.34 4.15
C ASP A 93 -15.30 -8.00 3.12
N LEU A 94 -14.10 -7.44 2.99
CA LEU A 94 -13.15 -7.83 1.93
C LEU A 94 -12.69 -9.29 2.04
N ASP A 95 -12.78 -9.90 3.23
CA ASP A 95 -12.36 -11.29 3.45
C ASP A 95 -13.22 -12.29 2.66
N LYS A 96 -14.45 -11.92 2.29
CA LYS A 96 -15.32 -12.72 1.42
C LYS A 96 -14.75 -12.95 0.02
N LEU A 97 -13.80 -12.13 -0.44
CA LEU A 97 -13.08 -12.41 -1.70
C LEU A 97 -12.33 -13.74 -1.69
N GLN A 98 -12.03 -14.31 -0.52
CA GLN A 98 -11.42 -15.64 -0.44
C GLN A 98 -12.30 -16.74 -1.02
N GLU A 99 -13.62 -16.55 -1.07
CA GLU A 99 -14.55 -17.49 -1.67
C GLU A 99 -14.35 -17.67 -3.17
N LEU A 100 -13.76 -16.66 -3.85
CA LEU A 100 -13.41 -16.75 -5.27
C LEU A 100 -12.42 -17.88 -5.56
N LYS A 101 -11.67 -18.36 -4.56
CA LYS A 101 -10.77 -19.52 -4.70
C LYS A 101 -11.51 -20.79 -5.13
N LYS A 102 -12.82 -20.89 -4.86
CA LYS A 102 -13.66 -22.02 -5.28
C LYS A 102 -13.87 -22.07 -6.80
N PHE A 103 -13.74 -20.92 -7.48
CA PHE A 103 -14.02 -20.75 -8.91
C PHE A 103 -12.75 -20.72 -9.78
N THR A 104 -11.60 -21.10 -9.24
CA THR A 104 -10.31 -21.08 -9.97
C THR A 104 -10.27 -22.00 -11.19
N ASN A 105 -11.14 -23.02 -11.24
CA ASN A 105 -11.29 -23.95 -12.36
C ASN A 105 -12.59 -23.75 -13.15
N ASP A 106 -13.39 -22.72 -12.83
CA ASP A 106 -14.59 -22.37 -13.59
C ASP A 106 -14.18 -21.60 -14.86
N LEU A 107 -14.21 -22.27 -16.01
CA LEU A 107 -13.83 -21.69 -17.29
C LEU A 107 -14.66 -20.45 -17.64
N GLY A 108 -15.96 -20.45 -17.34
CA GLY A 108 -16.82 -19.31 -17.63
C GLY A 108 -16.44 -18.09 -16.80
N PHE A 109 -16.09 -18.30 -15.53
CA PHE A 109 -15.60 -17.23 -14.66
C PHE A 109 -14.24 -16.69 -15.12
N LEU A 110 -13.30 -17.58 -15.47
CA LEU A 110 -11.99 -17.18 -15.98
C LEU A 110 -12.09 -16.39 -17.28
N ASP A 111 -12.97 -16.80 -18.19
CA ASP A 111 -13.17 -16.10 -19.47
C ASP A 111 -13.85 -14.73 -19.27
N ALA A 112 -14.79 -14.61 -18.33
CA ALA A 112 -15.35 -13.31 -17.94
C ALA A 112 -14.27 -12.35 -17.40
N ILE A 113 -13.40 -12.83 -16.50
CA ILE A 113 -12.26 -12.03 -15.99
C ILE A 113 -11.31 -11.62 -17.12
N ARG A 114 -10.98 -12.55 -18.02
CA ARG A 114 -10.10 -12.26 -19.18
C ARG A 114 -10.70 -11.18 -20.07
N ARG A 115 -12.01 -11.25 -20.36
CA ARG A 115 -12.72 -10.23 -21.14
C ARG A 115 -12.62 -8.87 -20.49
N VAL A 116 -12.93 -8.76 -19.19
CA VAL A 116 -12.83 -7.51 -18.44
C VAL A 116 -11.39 -6.97 -18.44
N LYS A 117 -10.39 -7.83 -18.27
CA LYS A 117 -8.98 -7.42 -18.32
C LYS A 117 -8.60 -6.86 -19.70
N GLN A 118 -9.08 -7.49 -20.78
CA GLN A 118 -8.83 -7.04 -22.15
C GLN A 118 -9.49 -5.69 -22.42
N GLU A 119 -10.75 -5.50 -22.00
CA GLU A 119 -11.44 -4.21 -22.10
C GLU A 119 -10.70 -3.09 -21.37
N ASN A 120 -10.22 -3.36 -20.15
CA ASN A 120 -9.42 -2.41 -19.40
C ASN A 120 -8.09 -2.07 -20.09
N LYS A 121 -7.42 -3.05 -20.72
CA LYS A 121 -6.22 -2.78 -21.52
C LYS A 121 -6.50 -1.91 -22.73
N MET A 122 -7.62 -2.13 -23.42
CA MET A 122 -8.03 -1.28 -24.55
C MET A 122 -8.28 0.16 -24.10
N ARG A 123 -8.93 0.37 -22.95
CA ARG A 123 -9.13 1.71 -22.37
C ARG A 123 -7.80 2.41 -22.07
N VAL A 124 -6.84 1.70 -21.49
CA VAL A 124 -5.50 2.25 -21.22
C VAL A 124 -4.74 2.55 -22.52
N ALA A 125 -4.82 1.66 -23.51
CA ALA A 125 -4.17 1.88 -24.80
C ALA A 125 -4.70 3.13 -25.51
N GLN A 126 -6.02 3.31 -25.51
CA GLN A 126 -6.67 4.51 -26.03
C GLN A 126 -6.20 5.77 -25.29
N TYR A 127 -6.22 5.74 -23.95
CA TYR A 127 -5.76 6.85 -23.13
C TYR A 127 -4.30 7.24 -23.41
N LEU A 128 -3.40 6.27 -23.60
CA LEU A 128 -2.00 6.52 -23.92
C LEU A 128 -1.81 7.11 -25.33
N GLU A 129 -2.64 6.70 -26.29
CA GLU A 129 -2.64 7.28 -27.63
C GLU A 129 -3.15 8.72 -27.58
N ASP A 130 -4.23 9.00 -26.85
CA ASP A 130 -4.84 10.33 -26.79
C ASP A 130 -3.95 11.35 -26.05
N GLU A 131 -3.38 10.99 -24.90
CA GLU A 131 -2.62 11.92 -24.05
C GLU A 131 -1.14 12.02 -24.44
N TYR A 132 -0.55 10.93 -24.91
CA TYR A 132 0.90 10.83 -25.14
C TYR A 132 1.26 10.48 -26.58
N ASN A 133 0.30 10.25 -27.47
CA ASN A 133 0.50 9.80 -28.85
C ASN A 133 1.34 8.50 -28.93
N VAL A 134 1.22 7.64 -27.91
CA VAL A 134 1.91 6.34 -27.84
C VAL A 134 0.95 5.22 -28.16
N LYS A 135 1.16 4.57 -29.30
CA LYS A 135 0.41 3.38 -29.70
C LYS A 135 0.96 2.13 -29.02
N VAL A 136 0.16 1.51 -28.17
CA VAL A 136 0.48 0.23 -27.51
C VAL A 136 -0.45 -0.87 -27.99
N ASN A 137 0.07 -2.10 -28.13
CA ASN A 137 -0.74 -3.26 -28.51
C ASN A 137 -1.48 -3.81 -27.27
N PRO A 138 -2.84 -3.77 -27.19
CA PRO A 138 -3.58 -4.29 -26.04
C PRO A 138 -3.41 -5.79 -25.79
N SER A 139 -2.94 -6.54 -26.80
CA SER A 139 -2.71 -7.99 -26.70
C SER A 139 -1.38 -8.33 -26.02
N SER A 140 -0.48 -7.36 -25.83
CA SER A 140 0.80 -7.57 -25.14
C SER A 140 0.61 -7.65 -23.62
N ILE A 141 1.67 -8.00 -22.91
CA ILE A 141 1.73 -7.89 -21.44
C ILE A 141 1.90 -6.41 -21.08
N PHE A 142 1.09 -5.94 -20.13
CA PHE A 142 1.18 -4.58 -19.57
C PHE A 142 1.95 -4.68 -18.26
N ASP A 143 3.23 -4.32 -18.30
CA ASP A 143 4.08 -4.19 -17.12
C ASP A 143 4.09 -2.72 -16.68
N ILE A 144 3.67 -2.45 -15.44
CA ILE A 144 3.34 -1.09 -14.97
C ILE A 144 4.08 -0.82 -13.67
N HIS A 145 4.93 0.20 -13.69
CA HIS A 145 5.65 0.67 -12.51
C HIS A 145 5.32 2.14 -12.24
N VAL A 146 4.38 2.37 -11.33
CA VAL A 146 3.95 3.74 -10.93
C VAL A 146 4.26 3.94 -9.46
N ARG A 147 5.32 4.70 -9.19
CA ARG A 147 5.68 5.17 -7.84
C ARG A 147 6.51 6.44 -7.93
N ARG A 148 6.67 7.13 -6.81
CA ARG A 148 7.65 8.22 -6.71
C ARG A 148 9.05 7.69 -7.03
N PHE A 149 9.87 8.51 -7.68
CA PHE A 149 11.28 8.23 -7.98
C PHE A 149 12.19 8.78 -6.86
N PRO A 150 12.68 7.95 -5.93
CA PRO A 150 13.80 8.28 -5.07
C PRO A 150 15.13 7.86 -5.71
N SER A 151 16.19 8.59 -5.39
CA SER A 151 17.56 8.35 -5.87
C SER A 151 18.13 6.98 -5.49
N PHE A 152 17.61 6.33 -4.45
CA PHE A 152 18.15 5.06 -3.92
C PHE A 152 17.56 3.78 -4.54
N LEU A 153 16.60 3.90 -5.44
CA LEU A 153 16.02 2.75 -6.14
C LEU A 153 16.49 2.76 -7.60
N PHE A 154 17.49 1.93 -7.89
CA PHE A 154 17.95 1.65 -9.24
C PHE A 154 16.85 0.92 -10.04
N HIS A 155 16.54 1.42 -11.24
CA HIS A 155 15.96 0.59 -12.30
C HIS A 155 17.14 -0.13 -12.98
N CYS A 156 17.21 -1.44 -12.82
CA CYS A 156 17.66 -2.32 -13.90
C CYS A 156 16.41 -2.92 -14.53
#